data_AF-A0A0K9YLX9-F1
#
_entry.id   AF-A0A0K9YLX9-F1
#
_cell.length_a   1.000
_cell.length_b   1.000
_cell.length_c   1.000
_cell.angle_alpha   90.00
_cell.angle_beta   90.00
_cell.angle_gamma   90.00
#
_symmetry.space_group_name_H-M   'P 1'
#
loop_
_entity.id
_entity.type
_entity.pdbx_description
1 polymer ?
#
loop_
_entity_poly.entity_id
_entity_poly.type
_entity_poly.pdbx_seq_one_letter_code
_entity_poly.pdbx_strand_id
1 'polypeptide(L)'
;MFKWKNWIFLLTLSLLVTGCNSPSNEEKAKEKEKAKAQSKPPKQTALQKLGDNKMEVVLFLNRAEHALEEVYYSALENAKGKTVHEDSLSYRELPKRFDSKDKIVGYFSRFWSKPLAEALYDNMSTKLVKDKVYVSLPHTDYPAMISVRNTNVQKLNGDLNVTVENAADATVVSDRTIRYHLVRDKKTKRYEIKSRNGTYGSENFQ
;
A
#
# COMPACT_ATOMS: atom_id res chain seq x y z
N MET A 1 -0.26 50.49 -26.15
CA MET A 1 0.33 50.35 -27.51
C MET A 1 0.22 48.89 -27.92
N PHE A 2 -0.96 48.48 -28.42
CA PHE A 2 -1.26 47.10 -28.82
C PHE A 2 -1.36 47.05 -30.34
N LYS A 3 -0.52 46.22 -30.98
CA LYS A 3 -0.44 46.10 -32.44
C LYS A 3 -1.45 45.07 -32.95
N TRP A 4 -2.37 45.59 -33.77
CA TRP A 4 -3.35 44.89 -34.59
C TRP A 4 -2.73 44.69 -35.99
N LYS A 5 -2.80 43.47 -36.55
CA LYS A 5 -2.64 43.19 -38.00
C LYS A 5 -3.07 41.72 -38.23
N ASN A 6 -4.23 41.52 -38.86
CA ASN A 6 -4.39 41.07 -40.26
C ASN A 6 -4.25 39.52 -40.39
N TRP A 7 -5.19 38.72 -40.91
CA TRP A 7 -6.24 38.94 -41.90
C TRP A 7 -7.38 37.91 -41.80
N ILE A 8 -8.55 38.38 -42.24
CA ILE A 8 -9.81 37.68 -42.53
C ILE A 8 -9.81 37.20 -43.99
N PHE A 9 -10.79 36.34 -44.34
CA PHE A 9 -11.25 35.85 -45.67
C PHE A 9 -10.81 34.40 -45.96
N LEU A 10 -11.61 33.42 -46.40
CA LEU A 10 -12.99 33.26 -46.92
C LEU A 10 -13.26 31.73 -46.83
N LEU A 11 -14.21 31.18 -46.07
CA LEU A 11 -15.63 30.91 -46.37
C LEU A 11 -15.96 30.55 -47.84
N THR A 12 -16.79 29.51 -47.98
CA THR A 12 -17.66 29.08 -49.11
C THR A 12 -17.20 27.83 -49.90
N LEU A 13 -18.03 26.86 -50.33
CA LEU A 13 -19.48 26.57 -50.18
C LEU A 13 -19.79 25.30 -51.03
N SER A 14 -20.72 24.46 -50.55
CA SER A 14 -21.69 23.61 -51.31
C SER A 14 -21.21 22.39 -52.14
N LEU A 15 -21.67 21.17 -51.84
CA LEU A 15 -22.96 20.50 -52.19
C LEU A 15 -22.97 19.88 -53.59
N LEU A 16 -23.35 18.58 -53.67
CA LEU A 16 -24.37 17.97 -54.55
C LEU A 16 -24.26 16.41 -54.41
N VAL A 17 -25.26 15.69 -53.86
CA VAL A 17 -26.48 15.14 -54.52
C VAL A 17 -26.12 13.91 -55.38
N THR A 18 -26.56 12.66 -55.14
CA THR A 18 -27.87 11.97 -55.29
C THR A 18 -27.54 10.46 -55.18
N GLY A 19 -28.37 9.46 -54.87
CA GLY A 19 -29.81 9.29 -54.68
C GLY A 19 -30.18 7.78 -54.74
N CYS A 20 -31.28 7.43 -54.07
CA CYS A 20 -32.27 6.37 -54.34
C CYS A 20 -32.03 4.84 -54.12
N ASN A 21 -33.07 4.25 -53.51
CA ASN A 21 -33.70 2.93 -53.64
C ASN A 21 -33.26 1.71 -52.78
N SER A 22 -34.14 1.36 -51.84
CA SER A 22 -34.51 -0.02 -51.44
C SER A 22 -35.50 -0.63 -52.47
N PRO A 23 -35.98 -1.90 -52.42
CA PRO A 23 -35.84 -2.96 -51.39
C PRO A 23 -35.62 -4.41 -51.93
N SER A 24 -35.28 -5.36 -51.05
CA SER A 24 -35.88 -6.71 -51.01
C SER A 24 -35.38 -7.52 -49.80
N ASN A 25 -36.30 -8.29 -49.22
CA ASN A 25 -36.11 -9.18 -48.08
C ASN A 25 -35.42 -10.49 -48.47
N GLU A 26 -34.97 -11.19 -47.42
CA GLU A 26 -34.59 -12.61 -47.36
C GLU A 26 -33.16 -12.95 -47.76
N GLU A 27 -32.24 -12.90 -46.78
CA GLU A 27 -31.48 -14.10 -46.42
C GLU A 27 -30.90 -14.02 -44.99
N LYS A 28 -31.55 -14.76 -44.09
CA LYS A 28 -30.96 -15.71 -43.15
C LYS A 28 -29.74 -15.24 -42.32
N ALA A 29 -30.05 -14.97 -41.06
CA ALA A 29 -29.50 -15.70 -39.91
C ALA A 29 -27.98 -15.95 -39.90
N LYS A 30 -27.25 -15.05 -39.22
CA LYS A 30 -26.28 -15.35 -38.15
C LYS A 30 -25.62 -14.04 -37.69
N GLU A 31 -25.27 -13.97 -36.41
CA GLU A 31 -24.46 -12.90 -35.78
C GLU A 31 -25.13 -11.55 -35.50
N LYS A 32 -26.21 -11.56 -34.71
CA LYS A 32 -26.49 -10.47 -33.75
C LYS A 32 -26.47 -11.02 -32.33
N GLU A 33 -25.33 -11.54 -31.91
CA GLU A 33 -25.01 -11.81 -30.51
C GLU A 33 -23.51 -11.57 -30.27
N LYS A 34 -23.12 -10.32 -30.12
CA LYS A 34 -21.91 -9.99 -29.36
C LYS A 34 -22.31 -9.14 -28.16
N ALA A 35 -22.64 -9.90 -27.13
CA ALA A 35 -22.57 -9.59 -25.70
C ALA A 35 -22.15 -8.16 -25.36
N LYS A 36 -23.10 -7.40 -24.80
CA LYS A 36 -22.76 -6.40 -23.78
C LYS A 36 -21.98 -7.13 -22.70
N ALA A 37 -20.65 -7.02 -22.73
CA ALA A 37 -19.80 -7.42 -21.64
C ALA A 37 -20.23 -6.61 -20.41
N GLN A 38 -21.06 -7.23 -19.56
CA GLN A 38 -21.36 -6.75 -18.23
C GLN A 38 -20.01 -6.68 -17.50
N SER A 39 -19.44 -5.48 -17.43
CA SER A 39 -18.23 -5.21 -16.68
C SER A 39 -18.53 -5.57 -15.22
N LYS A 40 -18.09 -6.75 -14.79
CA LYS A 40 -18.12 -7.10 -13.37
C LYS A 40 -17.41 -5.95 -12.63
N PRO A 41 -18.02 -5.36 -11.59
CA PRO A 41 -17.35 -4.32 -10.83
C PRO A 41 -16.01 -4.88 -10.33
N PRO A 42 -14.93 -4.08 -10.37
CA PRO A 42 -13.61 -4.54 -9.97
C PRO A 42 -13.73 -5.17 -8.58
N LYS A 43 -13.23 -6.41 -8.43
CA LYS A 43 -13.20 -7.11 -7.13
C LYS A 43 -12.51 -6.19 -6.14
N GLN A 44 -13.29 -5.54 -5.28
CA GLN A 44 -12.76 -4.70 -4.22
C GLN A 44 -11.99 -5.61 -3.27
N THR A 45 -10.68 -5.45 -3.18
CA THR A 45 -9.85 -6.22 -2.24
C THR A 45 -10.27 -5.90 -0.81
N ALA A 46 -10.12 -6.83 0.14
CA ALA A 46 -10.45 -6.62 1.56
C ALA A 46 -9.92 -5.28 2.12
N LEU A 47 -8.73 -4.85 1.68
CA LEU A 47 -8.10 -3.57 2.05
C LEU A 47 -8.84 -2.30 1.58
N GLN A 48 -9.83 -2.39 0.70
CA GLN A 48 -10.64 -1.25 0.25
C GLN A 48 -11.93 -1.07 1.09
N LYS A 49 -12.33 -2.08 1.86
CA LYS A 49 -13.52 -2.11 2.73
C LYS A 49 -13.17 -2.38 4.19
N LEU A 50 -12.01 -1.89 4.63
CA LEU A 50 -11.61 -2.01 6.02
C LEU A 50 -12.55 -1.21 6.94
N GLY A 51 -12.83 -1.75 8.13
CA GLY A 51 -13.59 -1.08 9.18
C GLY A 51 -15.05 -1.52 9.35
N ASP A 52 -15.62 -2.20 8.35
CA ASP A 52 -16.99 -2.75 8.46
C ASP A 52 -17.00 -4.07 9.28
N ASN A 53 -15.86 -4.77 9.29
CA ASN A 53 -15.61 -5.94 10.14
C ASN A 53 -14.36 -5.70 10.99
N LYS A 54 -14.52 -5.78 12.32
CA LYS A 54 -13.44 -5.62 13.30
C LYS A 54 -12.31 -6.62 13.10
N MET A 55 -12.61 -7.86 12.69
CA MET A 55 -11.60 -8.88 12.42
C MET A 55 -10.68 -8.47 11.26
N GLU A 56 -11.22 -7.84 10.21
CA GLU A 56 -10.42 -7.40 9.07
C GLU A 56 -9.41 -6.33 9.49
N VAL A 57 -9.82 -5.40 10.35
CA VAL A 57 -8.93 -4.37 10.93
C VAL A 57 -7.83 -5.03 11.76
N VAL A 58 -8.19 -5.99 12.62
CA VAL A 58 -7.22 -6.73 13.45
C VAL A 58 -6.21 -7.48 12.59
N LEU A 59 -6.64 -8.20 11.55
CA LEU A 59 -5.75 -8.91 10.63
C LEU A 59 -4.85 -7.95 9.85
N PHE A 60 -5.38 -6.80 9.43
CA PHE A 60 -4.59 -5.76 8.78
C PHE A 60 -3.50 -5.21 9.69
N LEU A 61 -3.83 -4.85 10.94
CA LEU A 61 -2.85 -4.32 11.90
C LEU A 61 -1.79 -5.36 12.26
N ASN A 62 -2.17 -6.62 12.49
CA ASN A 62 -1.20 -7.69 12.70
C ASN A 62 -0.23 -7.80 11.51
N ARG A 63 -0.73 -7.82 10.27
CA ARG A 63 0.14 -7.90 9.10
C ARG A 63 1.03 -6.66 8.95
N ALA A 64 0.55 -5.49 9.36
CA ALA A 64 1.32 -4.25 9.33
C ALA A 64 2.48 -4.27 10.33
N GLU A 65 2.22 -4.65 11.59
CA GLU A 65 3.25 -4.74 12.66
C GLU A 65 4.32 -5.79 12.32
N HIS A 66 3.93 -6.92 11.70
CA HIS A 66 4.88 -7.94 11.25
C HIS A 66 5.62 -7.59 9.93
N ALA A 67 5.41 -6.41 9.35
CA ALA A 67 6.04 -6.06 8.08
C ALA A 67 7.57 -6.00 8.19
N LEU A 68 8.10 -5.50 9.30
CA LEU A 68 9.54 -5.41 9.56
C LEU A 68 10.18 -6.80 9.62
N GLU A 69 9.54 -7.71 10.37
CA GLU A 69 9.97 -9.10 10.53
C GLU A 69 10.06 -9.85 9.20
N GLU A 70 9.12 -9.60 8.27
CA GLU A 70 9.20 -10.20 6.92
C GLU A 70 10.51 -9.85 6.20
N VAL A 71 11.02 -8.63 6.38
CA VAL A 71 12.30 -8.23 5.76
C VAL A 71 13.44 -8.99 6.43
N TYR A 72 13.43 -9.11 7.75
CA TYR A 72 14.43 -9.91 8.49
C TYR A 72 14.40 -11.40 8.12
N TYR A 73 13.21 -12.02 8.09
CA TYR A 73 13.05 -13.40 7.67
C TYR A 73 13.54 -13.61 6.24
N SER A 74 13.28 -12.66 5.34
CA SER A 74 13.76 -12.79 3.96
C SER A 74 15.29 -12.77 3.84
N ALA A 75 15.99 -12.10 4.76
CA ALA A 75 17.45 -12.13 4.83
C ALA A 75 17.96 -13.50 5.33
N LEU A 76 17.24 -14.11 6.28
CA LEU A 76 17.53 -15.46 6.77
C LEU A 76 17.29 -16.53 5.70
N GLU A 77 16.23 -16.38 4.90
CA GLU A 77 15.85 -17.30 3.81
C GLU A 77 16.68 -17.10 2.53
N ASN A 78 17.50 -16.05 2.45
CA ASN A 78 18.34 -15.80 1.29
C ASN A 78 19.54 -16.76 1.28
N ALA A 79 19.31 -18.01 0.88
CA ALA A 79 20.29 -19.09 0.91
C ALA A 79 21.57 -18.82 0.10
N LYS A 80 21.49 -17.91 -0.90
CA LYS A 80 22.64 -17.48 -1.71
C LYS A 80 23.20 -16.11 -1.29
N GLY A 81 22.60 -15.49 -0.29
CA GLY A 81 23.01 -14.20 0.25
C GLY A 81 24.33 -14.30 0.99
N LYS A 82 25.15 -13.26 0.87
CA LYS A 82 26.40 -13.16 1.63
C LYS A 82 26.13 -12.65 3.04
N THR A 83 27.06 -12.94 3.95
CA THR A 83 27.12 -12.32 5.28
C THR A 83 28.39 -11.48 5.36
N VAL A 84 28.28 -10.29 5.95
CA VAL A 84 29.39 -9.39 6.23
C VAL A 84 29.41 -9.13 7.74
N HIS A 85 30.59 -9.12 8.34
CA HIS A 85 30.78 -8.83 9.76
C HIS A 85 31.48 -7.49 9.91
N GLU A 86 30.93 -6.62 10.76
CA GLU A 86 31.46 -5.29 11.03
C GLU A 86 30.94 -4.79 12.38
N ASP A 87 31.79 -4.15 13.17
CA ASP A 87 31.42 -3.55 14.47
C ASP A 87 30.64 -4.50 15.38
N SER A 88 31.09 -5.76 15.48
CA SER A 88 30.46 -6.87 16.20
C SER A 88 29.08 -7.32 15.69
N LEU A 89 28.56 -6.67 14.65
CA LEU A 89 27.30 -7.02 14.00
C LEU A 89 27.52 -7.95 12.82
N SER A 90 26.53 -8.83 12.60
CA SER A 90 26.44 -9.66 11.41
C SER A 90 25.34 -9.12 10.50
N TYR A 91 25.71 -8.75 9.28
CA TYR A 91 24.84 -8.20 8.26
C TYR A 91 24.60 -9.25 7.17
N ARG A 92 23.33 -9.54 6.86
CA ARG A 92 22.93 -10.53 5.85
C ARG A 92 22.38 -9.85 4.61
N GLU A 93 22.80 -10.30 3.43
CA GLU A 93 22.35 -9.77 2.14
C GLU A 93 20.83 -9.97 1.98
N LEU A 94 20.10 -8.90 1.66
CA LEU A 94 18.69 -8.99 1.35
C LEU A 94 18.44 -9.56 -0.06
N PRO A 95 17.36 -10.35 -0.25
CA PRO A 95 17.02 -10.89 -1.56
C PRO A 95 16.54 -9.80 -2.52
N LYS A 96 16.46 -10.11 -3.81
CA LYS A 96 16.08 -9.17 -4.90
C LYS A 96 14.78 -8.37 -4.65
N ARG A 97 13.84 -8.92 -3.88
CA ARG A 97 12.58 -8.24 -3.52
C ARG A 97 12.77 -7.08 -2.53
N PHE A 98 13.92 -7.02 -1.85
CA PHE A 98 14.29 -6.03 -0.84
C PHE A 98 15.75 -5.54 -1.00
N ASP A 99 16.31 -5.62 -2.20
CA ASP A 99 17.71 -5.26 -2.47
C ASP A 99 17.96 -3.75 -2.59
N SER A 100 16.97 -2.90 -2.28
CA SER A 100 17.08 -1.44 -2.28
C SER A 100 16.15 -0.79 -1.25
N LYS A 101 16.51 0.42 -0.80
CA LYS A 101 15.65 1.25 0.08
C LYS A 101 14.24 1.39 -0.51
N ASP A 102 14.14 1.76 -1.78
CA ASP A 102 12.85 1.95 -2.46
C ASP A 102 11.95 0.71 -2.44
N LYS A 103 12.54 -0.49 -2.58
CA LYS A 103 11.77 -1.74 -2.53
C LYS A 103 11.28 -2.05 -1.13
N ILE A 104 12.10 -1.82 -0.11
CA ILE A 104 11.74 -2.03 1.30
C ILE A 104 10.67 -1.03 1.73
N VAL A 105 10.90 0.27 1.49
CA VAL A 105 9.92 1.34 1.76
C VAL A 105 8.63 1.09 0.98
N GLY A 106 8.72 0.67 -0.28
CA GLY A 106 7.55 0.31 -1.09
C GLY A 106 6.76 -0.87 -0.53
N TYR A 107 7.43 -1.83 0.12
CA TYR A 107 6.77 -2.93 0.82
C TYR A 107 6.06 -2.45 2.10
N PHE A 108 6.72 -1.66 2.94
CA PHE A 108 6.12 -1.06 4.13
C PHE A 108 4.93 -0.16 3.77
N SER A 109 5.04 0.58 2.66
CA SER A 109 4.00 1.48 2.14
C SER A 109 2.70 0.76 1.73
N ARG A 110 2.66 -0.58 1.77
CA ARG A 110 1.42 -1.35 1.61
C ARG A 110 0.49 -1.24 2.81
N PHE A 111 1.02 -0.86 3.97
CA PHE A 111 0.31 -0.80 5.25
C PHE A 111 0.48 0.56 5.92
N TRP A 112 1.68 1.14 5.83
CA TRP A 112 2.07 2.37 6.49
C TRP A 112 2.05 3.54 5.51
N SER A 113 1.68 4.73 5.97
CA SER A 113 1.85 5.93 5.13
C SER A 113 3.32 6.14 4.79
N LYS A 114 3.62 6.80 3.66
CA LYS A 114 4.99 6.98 3.18
C LYS A 114 5.98 7.46 4.25
N PRO A 115 5.68 8.50 5.07
CA PRO A 115 6.60 8.93 6.13
C PRO A 115 6.90 7.84 7.18
N LEU A 116 5.88 7.06 7.58
CA LEU A 116 6.09 5.94 8.52
C LEU A 116 6.85 4.78 7.88
N ALA A 117 6.63 4.52 6.60
CA ALA A 117 7.37 3.52 5.85
C ALA A 117 8.86 3.89 5.71
N GLU A 118 9.16 5.18 5.54
CA GLU A 118 10.54 5.69 5.55
C GLU A 118 11.16 5.57 6.94
N ALA A 119 10.45 6.00 8.00
CA ALA A 119 10.91 5.87 9.38
C ALA A 119 11.20 4.41 9.77
N LEU A 120 10.32 3.47 9.40
CA LEU A 120 10.56 2.04 9.60
C LEU A 120 11.86 1.56 8.95
N TYR A 121 12.14 1.99 7.72
CA TYR A 121 13.39 1.64 7.06
C TYR A 121 14.60 2.30 7.73
N ASP A 122 14.50 3.59 8.08
CA ASP A 122 15.61 4.35 8.65
C ASP A 122 15.99 3.84 10.07
N ASN A 123 15.02 3.26 10.79
CA ASN A 123 15.24 2.60 12.09
C ASN A 123 15.76 1.15 11.97
N MET A 124 15.87 0.60 10.76
CA MET A 124 16.56 -0.68 10.55
C MET A 124 18.07 -0.51 10.51
N SER A 125 18.79 -1.48 11.08
CA SER A 125 20.26 -1.58 10.92
C SER A 125 20.62 -2.10 9.52
N THR A 126 20.59 -1.22 8.51
CA THR A 126 20.93 -1.55 7.13
C THR A 126 22.29 -1.03 6.69
N LYS A 127 22.91 -1.72 5.74
CA LYS A 127 24.17 -1.30 5.11
C LYS A 127 24.13 -1.55 3.61
N LEU A 128 24.77 -0.68 2.83
CA LEU A 128 25.00 -0.88 1.41
C LEU A 128 26.42 -1.38 1.15
N VAL A 129 26.56 -2.53 0.49
CA VAL A 129 27.85 -3.11 0.10
C VAL A 129 27.78 -3.51 -1.36
N LYS A 130 28.54 -2.82 -2.22
CA LYS A 130 28.55 -3.04 -3.69
C LYS A 130 27.13 -3.05 -4.28
N ASP A 131 26.36 -1.99 -4.00
CA ASP A 131 24.98 -1.78 -4.46
C ASP A 131 23.95 -2.81 -4.00
N LYS A 132 24.30 -3.62 -2.99
CA LYS A 132 23.38 -4.54 -2.34
C LYS A 132 23.09 -4.10 -0.93
N VAL A 133 21.82 -4.17 -0.53
CA VAL A 133 21.40 -3.90 0.84
C VAL A 133 21.60 -5.15 1.70
N TYR A 134 22.20 -4.94 2.85
CA TYR A 134 22.33 -5.91 3.92
C TYR A 134 21.60 -5.40 5.15
N VAL A 135 21.16 -6.31 6.01
CA VAL A 135 20.48 -6.00 7.25
C VAL A 135 21.07 -6.79 8.42
N SER A 136 21.23 -6.14 9.56
CA SER A 136 21.48 -6.83 10.82
C SER A 136 20.18 -7.08 11.56
N LEU A 137 20.05 -8.25 12.18
CA LEU A 137 18.85 -8.61 12.94
C LEU A 137 18.86 -7.85 14.28
N PRO A 138 17.70 -7.32 14.72
CA PRO A 138 17.62 -6.61 15.99
C PRO A 138 17.89 -7.56 17.16
N HIS A 139 18.44 -7.04 18.25
CA HIS A 139 18.66 -7.79 19.48
C HIS A 139 17.42 -7.87 20.39
N THR A 140 16.41 -7.07 20.09
CA THR A 140 15.16 -6.98 20.84
C THR A 140 14.00 -7.07 19.86
N ASP A 141 12.99 -7.86 20.19
CA ASP A 141 11.73 -7.92 19.48
C ASP A 141 10.66 -7.10 20.20
N TYR A 142 9.69 -6.60 19.45
CA TYR A 142 8.57 -5.81 19.96
C TYR A 142 7.22 -6.36 19.45
N PRO A 143 6.87 -7.62 19.77
CA PRO A 143 5.63 -8.23 19.29
C PRO A 143 4.40 -7.51 19.85
N ALA A 144 3.65 -6.84 18.98
CA ALA A 144 2.38 -6.22 19.35
C ALA A 144 1.27 -7.28 19.49
N MET A 145 0.69 -7.39 20.70
CA MET A 145 -0.42 -8.30 20.97
C MET A 145 -1.75 -7.70 20.50
N ILE A 146 -2.17 -8.00 19.27
CA ILE A 146 -3.39 -7.44 18.68
C ILE A 146 -4.43 -8.54 18.45
N SER A 147 -5.59 -8.41 19.09
CA SER A 147 -6.70 -9.36 18.97
C SER A 147 -8.06 -8.64 18.90
N VAL A 148 -9.11 -9.37 18.51
CA VAL A 148 -10.48 -8.84 18.56
C VAL A 148 -10.90 -8.45 19.98
N ARG A 149 -10.37 -9.12 21.02
CA ARG A 149 -10.78 -8.90 22.42
C ARG A 149 -10.29 -7.56 22.97
N ASN A 150 -9.09 -7.14 22.57
CA ASN A 150 -8.42 -5.95 23.11
C ASN A 150 -8.37 -4.77 22.13
N THR A 151 -9.02 -4.89 20.98
CA THR A 151 -9.09 -3.82 19.97
C THR A 151 -10.42 -3.09 20.06
N ASN A 152 -10.46 -1.79 19.86
CA ASN A 152 -11.67 -1.01 19.63
C ASN A 152 -11.51 -0.23 18.31
N VAL A 153 -12.54 -0.21 17.46
CA VAL A 153 -12.51 0.42 16.15
C VAL A 153 -13.63 1.46 16.08
N GLN A 154 -13.27 2.70 15.77
CA GLN A 154 -14.21 3.80 15.58
C GLN A 154 -14.06 4.34 14.16
N LYS A 155 -15.15 4.42 13.42
CA LYS A 155 -15.17 4.98 12.06
C LYS A 155 -15.69 6.41 12.11
N LEU A 156 -14.87 7.36 11.70
CA LEU A 156 -15.22 8.79 11.69
C LEU A 156 -14.81 9.40 10.36
N ASN A 157 -15.76 9.98 9.63
CA ASN A 157 -15.52 10.64 8.34
C ASN A 157 -14.79 9.79 7.28
N GLY A 158 -14.94 8.46 7.35
CA GLY A 158 -14.28 7.52 6.44
C GLY A 158 -12.88 7.06 6.87
N ASP A 159 -12.35 7.63 7.95
CA ASP A 159 -11.14 7.17 8.62
C ASP A 159 -11.48 6.17 9.72
N LEU A 160 -10.48 5.40 10.16
CA LEU A 160 -10.59 4.49 11.29
C LEU A 160 -9.64 4.91 12.40
N ASN A 161 -10.18 5.18 13.58
CA ASN A 161 -9.43 5.32 14.82
C ASN A 161 -9.48 3.99 15.56
N VAL A 162 -8.33 3.36 15.76
CA VAL A 162 -8.23 2.04 16.37
C VAL A 162 -7.42 2.15 17.65
N THR A 163 -7.96 1.67 18.76
CA THR A 163 -7.25 1.57 20.03
C THR A 163 -7.04 0.09 20.35
N VAL A 164 -5.80 -0.31 20.62
CA VAL A 164 -5.45 -1.65 21.10
C VAL A 164 -4.94 -1.51 22.52
N GLU A 165 -5.66 -2.08 23.47
CA GLU A 165 -5.29 -2.11 24.89
C GLU A 165 -4.49 -3.37 25.20
N ASN A 166 -3.66 -3.37 26.23
CA ASN A 166 -2.84 -4.54 26.58
C ASN A 166 -2.07 -5.11 25.36
N ALA A 167 -1.50 -4.22 24.54
CA ALA A 167 -0.80 -4.58 23.31
C ALA A 167 0.63 -5.10 23.55
N ALA A 168 1.07 -5.16 24.81
CA ALA A 168 2.39 -5.62 25.23
C ALA A 168 2.30 -6.36 26.57
N ASP A 169 3.36 -7.09 26.91
CA ASP A 169 3.51 -7.69 28.23
C ASP A 169 3.60 -6.62 29.33
N ALA A 170 2.97 -6.86 30.48
CA ALA A 170 2.96 -5.96 31.63
C ALA A 170 4.34 -5.74 32.26
N THR A 171 5.28 -6.65 32.02
CA THR A 171 6.67 -6.56 32.50
C THR A 171 7.54 -5.66 31.62
N VAL A 172 7.12 -5.36 30.39
CA VAL A 172 7.91 -4.59 29.43
C VAL A 172 7.60 -3.09 29.51
N VAL A 173 6.32 -2.73 29.64
CA VAL A 173 5.89 -1.32 29.68
C VAL A 173 4.61 -1.15 30.51
N SER A 174 4.51 -0.04 31.23
CA SER A 174 3.34 0.29 32.05
C SER A 174 2.14 0.71 31.20
N ASP A 175 2.33 1.65 30.27
CA ASP A 175 1.33 2.00 29.26
C ASP A 175 1.43 1.05 28.06
N ARG A 176 0.41 0.19 27.95
CA ARG A 176 0.32 -0.87 26.95
C ARG A 176 -0.70 -0.56 25.87
N THR A 177 -1.13 0.69 25.75
CA THR A 177 -2.11 1.09 24.75
C THR A 177 -1.42 1.61 23.49
N ILE A 178 -1.80 1.04 22.35
CA ILE A 178 -1.40 1.55 21.03
C ILE A 178 -2.64 2.12 20.34
N ARG A 179 -2.49 3.31 19.75
CA ARG A 179 -3.54 4.01 19.02
C ARG A 179 -3.12 4.20 17.57
N TYR A 180 -3.93 3.71 16.65
CA TYR A 180 -3.73 3.84 15.22
C TYR A 180 -4.76 4.79 14.62
N HIS A 181 -4.33 5.60 13.66
CA HIS A 181 -5.22 6.34 12.77
C HIS A 181 -5.00 5.83 11.35
N LEU A 182 -6.04 5.24 10.75
CA LEU A 182 -6.00 4.71 9.40
C LEU A 182 -6.83 5.62 8.49
N VAL A 183 -6.23 5.98 7.36
CA VAL A 183 -6.84 6.85 6.35
C VAL A 183 -6.95 6.10 5.04
N ARG A 184 -7.93 6.48 4.22
CA ARG A 184 -8.06 5.94 2.87
C ARG A 184 -7.26 6.77 1.87
N ASP A 185 -6.25 6.17 1.26
CA ASP A 185 -5.49 6.83 0.21
C ASP A 185 -6.40 7.20 -0.98
N LYS A 186 -6.32 8.46 -1.42
CA LYS A 186 -7.22 9.01 -2.43
C LYS A 186 -6.98 8.38 -3.80
N LYS A 187 -5.75 7.95 -4.11
CA LYS A 187 -5.35 7.41 -5.42
C LYS A 187 -5.66 5.92 -5.55
N THR A 188 -5.20 5.12 -4.59
CA THR A 188 -5.32 3.65 -4.58
C THR A 188 -6.59 3.14 -3.93
N LYS A 189 -7.29 4.00 -3.17
CA LYS A 189 -8.51 3.68 -2.40
C LYS A 189 -8.31 2.61 -1.32
N ARG A 190 -7.06 2.31 -0.96
CA ARG A 190 -6.67 1.39 0.11
C ARG A 190 -6.50 2.15 1.42
N TYR A 191 -6.68 1.46 2.54
CA TYR A 191 -6.30 2.00 3.83
C TYR A 191 -4.80 1.93 4.04
N GLU A 192 -4.25 2.96 4.67
CA GLU A 192 -2.90 3.02 5.23
C GLU A 192 -2.96 3.53 6.67
N ILE A 193 -2.00 3.14 7.49
CA ILE A 193 -1.80 3.65 8.83
C ILE A 193 -1.09 5.00 8.71
N LYS A 194 -1.79 6.06 9.07
CA LYS A 194 -1.29 7.44 9.02
C LYS A 194 -0.50 7.79 10.28
N SER A 195 -0.91 7.26 11.42
CA SER A 195 -0.17 7.37 12.68
C SER A 195 -0.32 6.12 13.54
N ARG A 196 0.71 5.85 14.34
CA ARG A 196 0.75 4.83 15.40
C ARG A 196 1.36 5.50 16.62
N ASN A 197 0.56 5.65 17.67
CA ASN A 197 0.96 6.31 18.92
C ASN A 197 0.90 5.31 20.08
N GLY A 198 1.75 5.48 21.07
CA GLY A 198 1.90 4.59 22.22
C GLY A 198 3.38 4.32 22.47
N THR A 199 3.75 4.10 23.73
CA THR A 199 5.16 3.97 24.15
C THR A 199 5.79 2.68 23.62
N TYR A 200 5.01 1.60 23.51
CA TYR A 200 5.55 0.31 23.07
C TYR A 200 5.92 0.30 21.58
N GLY A 201 7.18 0.05 21.26
CA GLY A 201 7.65 -0.05 19.88
C GLY A 201 7.71 1.29 19.14
N SER A 202 7.61 2.42 19.83
CA SER A 202 7.57 3.75 19.22
C SER A 202 8.83 4.11 18.43
N GLU A 203 9.98 3.57 18.86
CA GLU A 203 11.28 3.74 18.25
C GLU A 203 11.34 3.24 16.79
N ASN A 204 10.41 2.40 16.36
CA ASN A 204 10.34 1.97 14.96
C ASN A 204 9.67 3.02 14.05
N PHE A 205 8.97 4.01 14.62
CA PHE A 205 8.07 4.92 13.89
C PHE A 205 8.34 6.41 14.11
N GLN A 206 9.31 6.74 14.97
CA GLN A 206 9.74 8.11 15.30
C GLN A 206 11.03 8.47 14.59
#